data_AF-A0A3D1JH88-F1
#
_entry.id   AF-A0A3D1JH88-F1
#
_cell.length_a   1.000
_cell.length_b   1.000
_cell.length_c   1.000
_cell.angle_alpha   90.00
_cell.angle_beta   90.00
_cell.angle_gamma   90.00
#
_symmetry.space_group_name_H-M   'P 1'
#
loop_
_entity.id
_entity.type
_entity.pdbx_description
1 polymer ?
#
loop_
_entity_poly.entity_id
_entity_poly.type
_entity_poly.pdbx_seq_one_letter_code
_entity_poly.pdbx_strand_id
1 'polypeptide(L)' 'MPEKLKMLLISRKFWAALVGLVMVLVRTWRPDFPLSEEQVTGIIALLAAYILGTALEDARPALPPAK' A
#
# COMPACT_ATOMS: atom_id res chain seq x y z
N MET A 1 -17.26 16.01 -6.97
CA MET A 1 -17.12 14.54 -6.85
C MET A 1 -16.08 13.90 -7.77
N PRO A 2 -15.87 14.32 -9.05
CA PRO A 2 -14.87 13.66 -9.91
C PRO A 2 -13.41 13.86 -9.48
N GLU A 3 -13.09 15.01 -8.86
CA GLU A 3 -11.71 15.33 -8.43
C GLU A 3 -11.19 14.41 -7.30
N LYS A 4 -12.03 14.08 -6.31
CA LYS A 4 -11.63 13.16 -5.22
C LYS A 4 -11.37 11.75 -5.74
N LEU A 5 -12.18 11.28 -6.69
CA LEU A 5 -12.01 9.97 -7.31
C LEU A 5 -10.74 9.92 -8.16
N LYS A 6 -10.45 10.99 -8.92
CA LYS A 6 -9.17 11.18 -9.62
C LYS A 6 -7.98 11.13 -8.66
N MET A 7 -8.05 11.84 -7.53
CA MET A 7 -6.98 11.81 -6.52
C MET A 7 -6.76 10.41 -5.95
N LEU A 8 -7.83 9.64 -5.72
CA LEU A 8 -7.74 8.25 -5.26
C LEU A 8 -7.05 7.35 -6.29
N LEU A 9 -7.45 7.46 -7.56
CA LEU A 9 -6.91 6.66 -8.67
C LEU A 9 -5.47 7.05 -9.06
N ILE A 10 -4.99 8.23 -8.66
CA ILE A 10 -3.59 8.66 -8.86
C ILE A 10 -2.71 8.28 -7.65
N SER A 11 -3.30 8.00 -6.49
CA SER A 11 -2.55 7.72 -5.26
C SER A 11 -1.80 6.38 -5.33
N ARG A 12 -0.46 6.45 -5.30
CA ARG A 12 0.42 5.26 -5.24
C ARG A 12 0.15 4.39 -4.00
N LYS A 13 -0.28 5.02 -2.90
CA LYS A 13 -0.64 4.36 -1.63
C LYS A 13 -1.89 3.51 -1.77
N PHE A 14 -2.87 4.01 -2.53
CA PHE A 14 -4.09 3.27 -2.85
C PHE A 14 -3.79 2.05 -3.73
N TRP A 15 -2.98 2.22 -4.78
CA TRP A 15 -2.58 1.12 -5.65
C TRP A 15 -1.73 0.07 -4.93
N ALA A 16 -0.83 0.47 -4.02
CA ALA A 16 -0.06 -0.47 -3.20
C ALA A 16 -0.98 -1.34 -2.33
N ALA A 17 -1.96 -0.73 -1.66
CA ALA A 17 -2.95 -1.45 -0.86
C ALA A 17 -3.84 -2.36 -1.73
N LEU A 18 -4.26 -1.87 -2.90
CA LEU A 18 -5.10 -2.61 -3.84
C LEU A 18 -4.37 -3.83 -4.40
N VAL A 19 -3.09 -3.70 -4.77
CA VAL A 19 -2.27 -4.82 -5.25
C VAL A 19 -2.09 -5.86 -4.15
N GLY A 20 -1.82 -5.44 -2.90
CA GLY A 20 -1.75 -6.36 -1.77
C GLY A 20 -3.05 -7.12 -1.55
N LEU A 21 -4.19 -6.44 -1.62
CA LEU A 21 -5.51 -7.05 -1.51
C LEU A 21 -5.80 -8.04 -2.64
N VAL A 22 -5.48 -7.67 -3.89
CA VAL A 22 -5.64 -8.54 -5.06
C VAL A 22 -4.78 -9.80 -4.92
N MET A 23 -3.55 -9.72 -4.41
CA MET A 23 -2.73 -10.91 -4.18
C MET A 23 -3.37 -11.88 -3.18
N VAL A 24 -3.93 -11.37 -2.08
CA VAL A 24 -4.64 -12.21 -1.11
C VAL A 24 -5.86 -12.89 -1.76
N LEU A 25 -6.67 -12.13 -2.51
CA LEU A 25 -7.84 -12.66 -3.21
C LEU A 25 -7.45 -13.72 -4.26
N VAL A 26 -6.41 -13.47 -5.05
CA VAL A 26 -5.91 -14.42 -6.07
C VAL A 26 -5.42 -15.70 -5.41
N ARG A 27 -4.67 -15.62 -4.30
CA ARG A 27 -4.23 -16.78 -3.51
C ARG A 27 -5.42 -17.61 -3.02
N THR A 28 -6.48 -16.96 -2.54
CA THR A 28 -7.69 -17.64 -2.06
C THR A 28 -8.48 -18.33 -3.18
N TRP A 29 -8.54 -17.71 -4.38
CA TRP A 29 -9.32 -18.25 -5.51
C TRP A 29 -8.53 -19.24 -6.38
N ARG A 30 -7.19 -19.11 -6.41
CA ARG A 30 -6.25 -19.98 -7.13
C ARG A 30 -5.14 -20.42 -6.17
N PRO A 31 -5.35 -21.51 -5.40
CA PRO A 31 -4.36 -22.00 -4.45
C PRO A 31 -3.05 -22.47 -5.11
N ASP A 32 -3.08 -22.88 -6.38
CA ASP A 32 -1.89 -23.25 -7.17
C ASP A 32 -1.07 -22.05 -7.66
N PHE A 33 -1.40 -20.82 -7.25
CA PHE A 33 -0.63 -19.64 -7.63
C PHE A 33 0.82 -19.80 -7.16
N PRO A 34 1.84 -19.51 -8.01
CA PRO A 34 3.24 -19.83 -7.77
C PRO A 34 3.91 -18.86 -6.79
N LEU A 35 3.29 -18.65 -5.63
CA LEU A 35 3.86 -17.96 -4.48
C LEU A 35 3.78 -18.88 -3.26
N SER A 36 4.82 -18.95 -2.44
CA SER A 36 4.71 -19.61 -1.13
C SER A 36 3.99 -18.71 -0.11
N GLU A 37 3.53 -19.27 1.01
CA GLU A 37 2.94 -18.46 2.09
C GLU A 37 3.94 -17.44 2.65
N GLU A 38 5.22 -17.80 2.73
CA GLU A 38 6.29 -16.91 3.18
C GLU A 38 6.48 -15.74 2.21
N GLN A 39 6.41 -16.00 0.89
CA GLN A 39 6.51 -14.95 -0.12
C GLN A 39 5.32 -13.99 -0.05
N VAL A 40 4.09 -14.50 0.08
CA VAL A 40 2.89 -13.67 0.25
C VAL A 40 3.00 -12.81 1.50
N THR A 41 3.40 -13.41 2.62
CA THR A 41 3.58 -12.70 3.90
C THR A 41 4.65 -11.61 3.78
N GLY A 42 5.78 -11.91 3.14
CA GLY A 42 6.85 -10.94 2.90
C GLY A 42 6.42 -9.77 2.01
N ILE A 43 5.66 -10.04 0.95
CA ILE A 43 5.10 -9.00 0.08
C ILE A 43 4.13 -8.11 0.87
N ILE A 44 3.23 -8.69 1.66
CA ILE A 44 2.28 -7.93 2.48
C ILE A 44 3.02 -7.06 3.51
N ALA A 45 4.03 -7.62 4.18
CA ALA A 45 4.83 -6.87 5.15
C ALA A 45 5.55 -5.68 4.50
N LEU A 46 6.10 -5.87 3.29
CA LEU A 46 6.76 -4.80 2.53
C LEU A 46 5.78 -3.71 2.09
N LEU A 47 4.59 -4.09 1.61
CA LEU A 47 3.54 -3.14 1.25
C LEU A 47 3.04 -2.35 2.47
N ALA A 48 2.84 -3.03 3.61
CA ALA A 48 2.45 -2.39 4.86
C ALA A 48 3.52 -1.39 5.34
N ALA A 49 4.79 -1.79 5.33
CA ALA A 49 5.91 -0.90 5.68
C ALA A 49 6.00 0.32 4.76
N TYR A 50 5.82 0.13 3.45
CA TYR A 50 5.79 1.23 2.48
C TYR A 50 4.64 2.21 2.75
N ILE A 51 3.41 1.70 2.93
CA ILE A 51 2.24 2.53 3.21
C ILE A 51 2.43 3.30 4.51
N LEU A 52 2.90 2.64 5.57
CA LEU A 52 3.20 3.27 6.86
C LEU A 52 4.26 4.37 6.72
N GLY A 53 5.37 4.11 6.03
CA GLY A 53 6.42 5.10 5.79
C GLY A 53 5.88 6.34 5.07
N THR A 54 5.06 6.15 4.03
CA THR A 54 4.44 7.28 3.33
C THR A 54 3.44 8.05 4.18
N ALA A 55 2.67 7.37 5.04
CA ALA A 55 1.75 8.03 5.97
C ALA A 55 2.49 8.82 7.04
N LEU A 56 3.64 8.31 7.51
CA LEU A 56 4.50 9.00 8.47
C LEU A 56 5.12 10.26 7.87
N GLU A 57 5.58 10.19 6.62
CA GLU A 57 6.12 11.34 5.87
C GLU A 57 5.07 12.44 5.72
N ASP A 58 3.83 12.06 5.38
CA ASP A 58 2.71 13.01 5.28
C ASP A 58 2.33 13.63 6.64
N ALA A 59 2.52 12.89 7.74
CA ALA A 59 2.18 13.33 9.09
C ALA A 59 3.24 14.24 9.73
N ARG A 60 4.39 14.47 9.07
CA ARG A 60 5.48 15.27 9.61
C ARG A 60 5.00 16.72 9.84
N PRO A 61 5.01 17.24 11.08
CA PRO A 61 4.69 18.63 11.34
C PRO A 61 5.71 19.54 10.65
N ALA A 62 5.26 20.66 10.08
CA ALA A 62 6.17 21.71 9.63
C ALA A 62 6.93 22.25 10.85
N LEU A 63 8.15 21.79 11.05
CA LEU A 63 9.00 22.32 12.11
C LEU A 63 9.23 23.81 11.82
N PRO A 64 9.02 24.70 12.79
CA PRO A 64 9.30 26.11 12.62
C PRO A 64 10.77 26.30 12.25
N PRO A 65 11.10 27.26 11.36
CA PRO A 65 12.47 27.48 10.93
C PRO A 65 13.36 27.80 12.13
N ALA A 66 14.52 27.13 12.20
CA ALA A 66 15.52 27.43 13.21
C ALA A 66 16.00 28.88 13.01
N LYS A 67 15.83 29.68 14.06
CA LYS A 67 16.25 31.09 14.12
C LYS A 67 17.77 31.22 14.13
#